data_AF-A0A935E4F5-F1
#
_entry.id   AF-A0A935E4F5-F1
#
_cell.length_a   1.000
_cell.length_b   1.000
_cell.length_c   1.000
_cell.angle_alpha   90.00
_cell.angle_beta   90.00
_cell.angle_gamma   90.00
#
_symmetry.space_group_name_H-M   'P 1'
#
loop_
_entity.id
_entity.type
_entity.pdbx_description
1 polymer ?
#
loop_
_entity_poly.entity_id
_entity_poly.type
_entity_poly.pdbx_seq_one_letter_code
_entity_poly.pdbx_strand_id
1 'polypeptide(L)'
;MRTHQRNALIAYLLNQKALKDWGVQDADSLFEFFLIDVQMEACMETSRIRQAISSVQTFVQRIFLDLENPNIKNEEFDDRRKRWEWMSRYRVWEANRKVFCYPENWVRSELRDDKSPFYKNWNLSYCKKMSIHPW
;
A
#
# COMPACT_ATOMS: atom_id res chain seq x y z
N MET A 1 -13.87 -21.48 20.27
CA MET A 1 -12.57 -21.74 20.92
C MET A 1 -11.56 -20.62 20.65
N ARG A 2 -11.22 -20.30 19.39
CA ARG A 2 -10.23 -19.24 19.07
C ARG A 2 -10.60 -17.84 19.60
N THR A 3 -11.86 -17.41 19.48
CA THR A 3 -12.33 -16.11 20.00
C THR A 3 -12.14 -15.99 21.51
N HIS A 4 -12.42 -17.05 22.27
CA HIS A 4 -12.22 -17.06 23.73
C HIS A 4 -10.74 -16.97 24.10
N GLN A 5 -9.87 -17.71 23.40
CA GLN A 5 -8.41 -17.63 23.62
C GLN A 5 -7.87 -16.23 23.31
N ARG A 6 -8.30 -15.63 22.20
CA ARG A 6 -7.95 -14.27 21.81
C ARG A 6 -8.39 -13.27 22.87
N ASN A 7 -9.64 -13.30 23.30
CA ASN A 7 -10.16 -12.37 24.31
C ASN A 7 -9.45 -12.54 25.66
N ALA A 8 -9.15 -13.77 26.07
CA ALA A 8 -8.36 -14.04 27.28
C ALA A 8 -6.93 -13.49 27.15
N LEU A 9 -6.29 -13.64 25.98
CA LEU A 9 -4.96 -13.12 25.74
C LEU A 9 -4.94 -11.58 25.71
N ILE A 10 -5.93 -10.93 25.11
CA ILE A 10 -6.10 -9.46 25.17
C ILE A 10 -6.18 -9.02 26.62
N ALA A 11 -7.06 -9.61 27.43
CA ALA A 11 -7.20 -9.27 28.85
C ALA A 11 -5.89 -9.47 29.65
N TYR A 12 -5.11 -10.50 29.31
CA TYR A 12 -3.80 -10.73 29.89
C TYR A 12 -2.76 -9.68 29.46
N LEU A 13 -2.72 -9.32 28.17
CA LEU A 13 -1.79 -8.33 27.62
C LEU A 13 -2.04 -6.94 28.17
N LEU A 14 -3.30 -6.53 28.32
CA LEU A 14 -3.67 -5.24 28.95
C LEU A 14 -3.17 -5.11 30.40
N ASN A 15 -2.80 -6.22 31.04
CA ASN A 15 -2.27 -6.23 32.39
C ASN A 15 -0.74 -6.25 32.47
N GLN A 16 -0.03 -6.34 31.34
CA GLN A 16 1.43 -6.37 31.32
C GLN A 16 2.03 -5.00 31.60
N LYS A 17 3.00 -4.96 32.52
CA LYS A 17 3.66 -3.71 32.93
C LYS A 17 4.25 -2.94 31.74
N ALA A 18 4.97 -3.62 30.85
CA ALA A 18 5.59 -2.98 29.68
C ALA A 18 4.56 -2.31 28.75
N LEU A 19 3.38 -2.90 28.58
CA LEU A 19 2.31 -2.34 27.74
C LEU A 19 1.60 -1.19 28.45
N LYS A 20 1.40 -1.27 29.77
CA LYS A 20 0.90 -0.16 30.58
C LYS A 20 1.87 1.03 30.58
N ASP A 21 3.16 0.77 30.71
CA ASP A 21 4.22 1.80 30.68
C ASP A 21 4.26 2.52 29.31
N TRP A 22 3.91 1.81 28.22
CA TRP A 22 3.75 2.41 26.90
C TRP A 22 2.44 3.21 26.74
N GLY A 23 1.44 2.95 27.59
CA GLY A 23 0.14 3.63 27.54
C GLY A 23 -0.98 2.83 26.88
N VAL A 24 -0.83 1.50 26.70
CA VAL A 24 -1.89 0.63 26.17
C VAL A 24 -3.05 0.51 27.16
N GLN A 25 -4.27 0.85 26.74
CA GLN A 25 -5.47 0.83 27.59
C GLN A 25 -6.55 -0.16 27.12
N ASP A 26 -6.64 -0.38 25.82
CA ASP A 26 -7.68 -1.20 25.20
C ASP A 26 -7.17 -1.98 23.98
N ALA A 27 -8.08 -2.67 23.30
CA ALA A 27 -7.77 -3.45 22.11
C ALA A 27 -7.29 -2.59 20.93
N ASP A 28 -7.77 -1.35 20.82
CA ASP A 28 -7.33 -0.43 19.78
C ASP A 28 -5.89 0.02 20.05
N SER A 29 -5.56 0.34 21.30
CA SER A 29 -4.19 0.63 21.73
C SER A 29 -3.24 -0.55 21.50
N LEU A 30 -3.73 -1.80 21.63
CA LEU A 30 -2.96 -3.00 21.27
C LEU A 30 -2.72 -3.10 19.76
N PHE A 31 -3.69 -2.74 18.93
CA PHE A 31 -3.51 -2.62 17.48
C PHE A 31 -2.45 -1.56 17.16
N GLU A 32 -2.46 -0.42 17.84
CA GLU A 32 -1.46 0.63 17.62
C GLU A 32 -0.05 0.15 17.97
N PHE A 33 0.10 -0.59 19.07
CA PHE A 33 1.39 -1.12 19.50
C PHE A 33 1.90 -2.25 18.58
N PHE A 34 1.05 -3.21 18.21
CA PHE A 34 1.45 -4.39 17.44
C PHE A 34 1.32 -4.23 15.92
N LEU A 35 0.61 -3.20 15.45
CA LEU A 35 0.26 -2.95 14.04
C LEU A 35 -0.48 -4.13 13.39
N ILE A 36 -1.19 -4.91 14.20
CA ILE A 36 -1.97 -6.09 13.82
C ILE A 36 -3.32 -5.97 14.51
N ASP A 37 -4.39 -6.19 13.76
CA ASP A 37 -5.74 -6.18 14.30
C ASP A 37 -5.94 -7.40 15.23
N VAL A 38 -5.94 -7.12 16.54
CA VAL A 38 -6.13 -8.10 17.61
C VAL A 38 -7.60 -8.52 17.76
N GLN A 39 -8.52 -7.83 17.10
CA GLN A 39 -9.97 -8.08 17.10
C GLN A 39 -10.46 -8.83 15.86
N MET A 40 -9.57 -9.21 14.94
CA MET A 40 -9.96 -10.04 13.79
C MET A 40 -10.60 -11.37 14.21
N GLU A 41 -11.66 -11.73 13.49
CA GLU A 41 -12.30 -13.04 13.61
C GLU A 41 -11.56 -14.10 12.78
N ALA A 42 -11.73 -15.37 13.18
CA ALA A 42 -11.06 -16.49 12.53
C ALA A 42 -11.49 -16.74 11.07
N CYS A 43 -12.61 -16.16 10.63
CA CYS A 43 -13.12 -16.28 9.27
C CYS A 43 -12.42 -15.32 8.27
N MET A 44 -11.72 -14.29 8.76
CA MET A 44 -10.97 -13.39 7.90
C MET A 44 -9.59 -13.99 7.60
N GLU A 45 -9.47 -14.62 6.44
CA GLU A 45 -8.22 -15.22 5.99
C GLU A 45 -7.30 -14.19 5.32
N THR A 46 -6.05 -14.12 5.79
CA THR A 46 -4.98 -13.32 5.19
C THR A 46 -3.69 -14.14 5.16
N SER A 47 -2.85 -13.92 4.15
CA SER A 47 -1.52 -14.54 4.12
C SER A 47 -0.57 -13.82 5.06
N ARG A 48 0.45 -14.52 5.57
CA ARG A 48 1.47 -13.91 6.45
C ARG A 48 2.18 -12.74 5.77
N ILE A 49 2.47 -12.86 4.48
CA ILE A 49 3.10 -11.79 3.69
C ILE A 49 2.16 -10.58 3.56
N ARG A 50 0.87 -10.82 3.27
CA ARG A 50 -0.10 -9.72 3.17
C ARG A 50 -0.26 -9.00 4.50
N GLN A 51 -0.32 -9.73 5.61
CA GLN A 51 -0.37 -9.13 6.94
C GLN A 51 0.87 -8.28 7.24
N ALA A 52 2.07 -8.79 6.95
CA ALA A 52 3.31 -8.05 7.15
C ALA A 52 3.37 -6.76 6.31
N ILE A 53 2.93 -6.83 5.05
CA ILE A 53 2.80 -5.65 4.19
C ILE A 53 1.84 -4.63 4.81
N SER A 54 0.66 -5.07 5.27
CA SER A 54 -0.31 -4.18 5.91
C SER A 54 0.26 -3.52 7.18
N SER A 55 0.96 -4.25 8.04
CA SER A 55 1.56 -3.69 9.26
C SER A 55 2.58 -2.59 8.94
N VAL A 56 3.45 -2.81 7.95
CA VAL A 56 4.42 -1.79 7.49
C VAL A 56 3.69 -0.59 6.88
N GLN A 57 2.64 -0.83 6.08
CA GLN A 57 1.87 0.26 5.47
C GLN A 57 1.18 1.14 6.51
N THR A 58 0.55 0.53 7.51
CA THR A 58 -0.05 1.22 8.66
C THR A 58 1.00 2.03 9.41
N PHE A 59 2.18 1.46 9.67
CA PHE A 59 3.26 2.17 10.36
C PHE A 59 3.69 3.45 9.63
N VAL A 60 3.94 3.36 8.31
CA VAL A 60 4.32 4.55 7.52
C VAL A 60 3.19 5.58 7.51
N GLN A 61 1.93 5.13 7.45
CA GLN A 61 0.79 6.05 7.53
C GLN A 61 0.70 6.74 8.88
N ARG A 62 1.00 6.05 9.99
CA ARG A 62 1.03 6.64 11.34
C ARG A 62 2.11 7.71 11.47
N ILE A 63 3.30 7.49 10.89
CA ILE A 63 4.35 8.51 10.81
C ILE A 63 3.83 9.76 10.08
N PHE A 64 3.15 9.58 8.95
CA PHE A 64 2.65 10.71 8.15
C PHE A 64 1.53 11.51 8.80
N LEU A 65 0.84 10.91 9.76
CA LEU A 65 -0.19 11.52 10.61
C LEU A 65 0.38 12.06 11.93
N ASP A 66 1.70 12.07 12.10
CA ASP A 66 2.40 12.51 13.32
C ASP A 66 2.05 11.73 14.60
N LEU A 67 1.54 10.49 14.46
CA LEU A 67 1.16 9.64 15.60
C LEU A 67 2.36 8.93 16.27
N GLU A 68 3.54 9.00 15.65
CA GLU A 68 4.79 8.40 16.18
C GLU A 68 5.74 9.44 16.81
N ASN A 69 5.27 10.69 16.97
CA ASN A 69 5.99 11.78 17.62
C ASN A 69 6.06 11.51 19.16
N PRO A 70 7.19 11.76 19.85
CA PRO A 70 8.43 12.41 19.41
C PRO A 70 9.51 11.48 18.87
N ASN A 71 9.24 10.17 18.79
CA ASN A 71 10.26 9.20 18.39
C ASN A 71 10.67 9.37 16.92
N ILE A 72 9.72 9.74 16.06
CA ILE A 72 9.95 9.94 14.63
C ILE A 72 9.32 11.27 14.21
N LYS A 73 10.13 12.16 13.63
CA LYS A 73 9.66 13.45 13.09
C LYS A 73 9.22 13.29 11.64
N ASN A 74 7.99 13.69 11.34
CA ASN A 74 7.40 13.58 9.99
C ASN A 74 8.11 14.44 8.93
N GLU A 75 8.68 15.57 9.33
CA GLU A 75 9.41 16.52 8.47
C GLU A 75 10.56 15.86 7.68
N GLU A 76 11.16 14.78 8.21
CA GLU A 76 12.24 14.06 7.55
C GLU A 76 11.78 13.26 6.31
N PHE A 77 10.47 13.16 6.07
CA PHE A 77 9.89 12.26 5.06
C PHE A 77 9.17 12.97 3.91
N ASP A 78 9.19 14.30 3.82
CA ASP A 78 8.45 15.05 2.79
C ASP A 78 8.80 14.62 1.36
N ASP A 79 10.09 14.46 1.05
CA ASP A 79 10.53 13.95 -0.26
C ASP A 79 10.11 12.49 -0.51
N ARG A 80 10.02 11.70 0.56
CA ARG A 80 9.64 10.28 0.50
C ARG A 80 8.13 10.10 0.37
N ARG A 81 7.32 11.07 0.79
CA ARG A 81 5.86 11.06 0.73
C ARG A 81 5.34 10.90 -0.71
N LYS A 82 5.90 11.67 -1.65
CA LYS A 82 5.58 11.56 -3.09
C LYS A 82 5.84 10.16 -3.64
N ARG A 83 6.91 9.51 -3.18
CA ARG A 83 7.23 8.13 -3.58
C ARG A 83 6.28 7.12 -2.94
N TRP A 84 5.85 7.37 -1.71
CA TRP A 84 4.95 6.50 -0.96
C TRP A 84 3.53 6.47 -1.56
N GLU A 85 3.04 7.57 -2.13
CA GLU A 85 1.70 7.67 -2.71
C GLU A 85 1.36 6.52 -3.68
N TRP A 86 2.31 6.13 -4.52
CA TRP A 86 2.14 5.00 -5.44
C TRP A 86 2.73 3.70 -4.88
N MET A 87 3.81 3.76 -4.12
CA MET A 87 4.50 2.57 -3.58
C MET A 87 3.65 1.83 -2.53
N SER A 88 2.86 2.56 -1.76
CA SER A 88 1.93 1.99 -0.76
C SER A 88 0.87 1.08 -1.39
N ARG A 89 0.60 1.22 -2.69
CA ARG A 89 -0.37 0.37 -3.40
C ARG A 89 0.37 -0.74 -4.11
N TYR A 90 0.30 -1.96 -3.58
CA TYR A 90 1.04 -3.13 -4.10
C TYR A 90 0.89 -3.30 -5.63
N ARG A 91 -0.31 -3.15 -6.19
CA ARG A 91 -0.54 -3.28 -7.64
C ARG A 91 0.12 -2.20 -8.48
N VAL A 92 0.15 -0.96 -7.97
CA VAL A 92 0.79 0.16 -8.67
C VAL A 92 2.31 -0.01 -8.60
N TRP A 93 2.83 -0.39 -7.43
CA TRP A 93 4.23 -0.75 -7.26
C TRP A 93 4.65 -1.92 -8.16
N GLU A 94 3.85 -2.98 -8.22
CA GLU A 94 4.07 -4.15 -9.07
C GLU A 94 4.13 -3.75 -10.55
N ALA A 95 3.16 -2.94 -11.01
CA ALA A 95 3.14 -2.43 -12.38
C ALA A 95 4.39 -1.58 -12.69
N ASN A 96 4.78 -0.68 -11.79
CA ASN A 96 6.00 0.13 -11.94
C ASN A 96 7.25 -0.76 -12.07
N ARG A 97 7.37 -1.80 -11.24
CA ARG A 97 8.49 -2.77 -11.33
C ARG A 97 8.48 -3.56 -12.63
N LYS A 98 7.31 -3.96 -13.12
CA LYS A 98 7.19 -4.67 -14.40
C LYS A 98 7.56 -3.78 -15.58
N VAL A 99 7.12 -2.53 -15.60
CA VAL A 99 7.51 -1.56 -16.65
C VAL A 99 9.02 -1.34 -16.65
N PHE A 100 9.63 -1.23 -15.46
CA PHE A 100 11.08 -1.05 -15.33
C PHE A 100 11.88 -2.27 -15.81
N CYS A 101 11.47 -3.48 -15.41
CA CYS A 101 12.21 -4.70 -15.74
C CYS A 101 11.91 -5.25 -17.14
N TYR A 102 10.71 -5.02 -17.66
CA TYR A 102 10.22 -5.58 -18.93
C TYR A 102 9.48 -4.52 -19.76
N PRO A 103 10.16 -3.43 -20.16
CA PRO A 103 9.54 -2.32 -20.88
C PRO A 103 8.91 -2.76 -22.22
N GLU A 104 9.43 -3.80 -22.85
CA GLU A 104 8.93 -4.38 -24.10
C GLU A 104 7.49 -4.89 -24.00
N ASN A 105 7.05 -5.31 -22.81
CA ASN A 105 5.67 -5.77 -22.60
C ASN A 105 4.66 -4.61 -22.56
N TRP A 106 5.14 -3.38 -22.36
CA TRP A 106 4.32 -2.18 -22.14
C TRP A 106 4.50 -1.12 -23.21
N VAL A 107 5.52 -1.24 -24.06
CA VAL A 107 5.75 -0.30 -25.16
C VAL A 107 4.65 -0.45 -26.20
N ARG A 108 3.96 0.65 -26.47
CA ARG A 108 2.98 0.77 -27.55
C ARG A 108 3.35 1.96 -28.41
N SER A 109 3.43 1.76 -29.72
CA SER A 109 3.88 2.79 -30.65
C SER A 109 2.96 4.03 -30.61
N GLU A 110 1.68 3.79 -30.32
CA GLU A 110 0.60 4.76 -30.19
C GLU A 110 0.63 5.51 -28.86
N LEU A 111 1.44 5.11 -27.87
CA LEU A 111 1.55 5.77 -26.57
C LEU A 111 2.88 6.52 -26.37
N ARG A 112 3.73 6.57 -27.41
CA ARG A 112 4.98 7.33 -27.36
C ARG A 112 4.73 8.84 -27.26
N ASP A 113 5.49 9.51 -26.40
CA ASP A 113 5.41 10.97 -26.22
C ASP A 113 6.24 11.72 -27.28
N ASP A 114 7.29 11.07 -27.81
CA ASP A 114 8.29 11.62 -28.74
C ASP A 114 7.92 11.45 -30.22
N LYS A 115 6.62 11.29 -30.54
CA LYS A 115 6.17 11.07 -31.93
C LYS A 115 6.46 12.28 -32.83
N SER A 116 7.09 12.02 -33.97
CA SER A 116 7.28 13.04 -35.01
C SER A 116 5.94 13.55 -35.55
N PRO A 117 5.87 14.79 -36.07
CA PRO A 117 4.65 15.32 -36.70
C PRO A 117 4.13 14.43 -37.84
N PHE A 118 5.05 13.85 -38.62
CA PHE A 118 4.72 12.89 -39.67
C PHE A 118 4.00 11.65 -39.13
N TYR A 119 4.55 11.03 -38.07
CA TYR A 119 3.96 9.83 -37.48
C TYR A 119 2.58 10.10 -36.88
N LYS A 120 2.38 11.27 -36.24
CA LYS A 120 1.06 11.68 -35.72
C LYS A 120 0.01 11.78 -36.84
N ASN A 121 0.37 12.41 -37.96
CA ASN A 121 -0.52 12.54 -39.12
C ASN A 121 -0.86 11.19 -39.77
N TRP A 122 0.14 10.31 -39.89
CA TRP A 122 -0.06 8.94 -40.37
C TRP A 122 -1.02 8.15 -39.48
N ASN A 123 -0.81 8.19 -38.15
CA ASN A 123 -1.62 7.46 -37.17
C ASN A 123 -3.08 7.95 -37.18
N LEU A 124 -3.31 9.27 -37.22
CA LEU A 124 -4.66 9.86 -37.35
C LEU A 124 -5.39 9.40 -38.63
N SER A 125 -4.68 9.32 -39.75
CA SER A 125 -5.25 8.87 -41.03
C SER A 125 -5.56 7.37 -41.02
N TYR A 126 -4.71 6.57 -40.36
CA TYR A 126 -4.90 5.13 -40.19
C TYR A 126 -6.12 4.82 -39.29
N CYS A 127 -6.24 5.47 -38.13
CA CYS A 127 -7.40 5.29 -37.25
C CYS A 127 -8.72 5.63 -37.95
N LYS A 128 -8.76 6.72 -38.73
CA LYS A 128 -9.96 7.09 -39.52
C LYS A 128 -10.34 6.01 -40.53
N LYS A 129 -9.37 5.39 -41.22
CA LYS A 129 -9.64 4.29 -42.15
C LYS A 129 -10.18 3.05 -41.45
N MET A 130 -9.64 2.69 -40.28
CA MET A 130 -10.13 1.56 -39.48
C MET A 130 -11.55 1.78 -38.93
N SER A 131 -11.93 3.01 -38.59
CA SER A 131 -13.30 3.30 -38.12
C SER A 131 -14.36 3.27 -39.23
N ILE A 132 -13.97 3.41 -40.50
CA ILE A 132 -14.90 3.45 -41.63
C ILE A 132 -15.22 2.03 -42.15
N HIS A 133 -14.35 1.05 -41.87
CA HIS A 133 -14.58 -0.37 -42.16
C HIS A 133 -14.35 -1.21 -40.90
N PRO A 134 -15.34 -1.26 -39.98
CA PRO A 134 -15.36 -2.28 -38.96
C PRO A 134 -15.65 -3.63 -39.64
N TRP A 135 -14.92 -4.67 -39.25
CA TRP A 135 -15.39 -6.03 -39.49
C TRP A 135 -16.73 -6.26 -38.80
#